data_AF-A0AAU7CMU5-F1
#
_entry.id   AF-A0AAU7CMU5-F1
#
_cell.length_a   1.000
_cell.length_b   1.000
_cell.length_c   1.000
_cell.angle_alpha   90.00
_cell.angle_beta   90.00
_cell.angle_gamma   90.00
#
_symmetry.space_group_name_H-M   'P 1'
#
loop_
_entity.id
_entity.type
_entity.pdbx_description
1 polymer ?
#
loop_
_entity_poly.entity_id
_entity_poly.type
_entity_poly.pdbx_seq_one_letter_code
_entity_poly.pdbx_strand_id
1 'polypeptide(L)'
;MFFCKVFRIHSFEMGLRFRAGEFCGLLGPGTHWFFDPLDRVKVEVVSRRQPFLQHEKLDLIVKSGELKGHAQVFDLEDSQRALVWIEGRFTRICAPGQYAYWTDQRAVRVEIVDLHRPRFEHEDLKVIVRSSTAREQLEIGAVSRGCVGVLFLDGRFSEILEPGPWAFWKGVADVRVVEVDLREVTLDVPGQEIMSADKVTLRLNAVATYHVIDPRRAVCATDDYKQALYREAQLVLRAVVGGRELDSLLADKEAVAHEAVALLAPRAEGLGLQVSAFGIRDLILPGDMKDLMNKVTEAKKAAEANLITRREETAALRSQANSAKLLVDHPMLMRLRELEVLEKVVATGKLSVVLSDKGLADRVVNLI
;
A
#
# COMPACT_ATOMS: atom_id res chain seq x y z
N MET A 1 21.62 -52.70 59.40
CA MET A 1 22.86 -51.90 59.31
C MET A 1 23.16 -51.62 57.84
N PHE A 2 22.43 -50.68 57.22
CA PHE A 2 22.74 -50.21 55.87
C PHE A 2 22.97 -48.70 55.95
N PHE A 3 24.13 -48.33 56.48
CA PHE A 3 24.59 -46.94 56.56
C PHE A 3 25.31 -46.50 55.27
N CYS A 4 25.33 -47.34 54.22
CA CYS A 4 25.92 -47.02 52.93
C CYS A 4 24.85 -46.77 51.88
N LYS A 5 24.87 -45.58 51.28
CA LYS A 5 24.07 -45.22 50.09
C LYS A 5 24.92 -45.38 48.84
N VAL A 6 24.32 -45.96 47.79
CA VAL A 6 24.96 -46.14 46.49
C VAL A 6 24.19 -45.33 45.45
N PHE A 7 24.88 -44.44 44.75
CA PHE A 7 24.33 -43.65 43.66
C PHE A 7 25.03 -44.04 42.35
N ARG A 8 24.23 -44.33 41.32
CA ARG A 8 24.73 -44.62 39.97
C ARG A 8 24.47 -43.42 39.09
N ILE A 9 25.53 -42.88 38.49
CA ILE A 9 25.48 -41.71 37.61
C ILE A 9 25.92 -42.16 36.21
N HIS A 10 25.05 -41.96 35.23
CA HIS A 10 25.34 -42.35 33.85
C HIS A 10 26.27 -41.35 33.15
N SER A 11 26.84 -41.75 32.03
CA SER A 11 27.77 -40.93 31.23
C SER A 11 27.20 -39.58 30.77
N PHE A 12 25.87 -39.45 30.64
CA PHE A 12 25.20 -38.20 30.26
C PHE A 12 24.62 -37.44 31.47
N GLU A 13 24.89 -37.88 32.69
CA GLU A 13 24.39 -37.29 33.92
C GLU A 13 25.54 -36.68 34.72
N MET A 14 25.20 -35.82 35.66
CA MET A 14 26.10 -35.31 36.68
C MET A 14 25.41 -35.39 38.03
N GLY A 15 26.11 -35.87 39.06
CA GLY A 15 25.56 -35.89 40.41
C GLY A 15 25.93 -34.62 41.16
N LEU A 16 24.93 -33.92 41.67
CA LEU A 16 25.11 -32.80 42.59
C LEU A 16 25.06 -33.35 44.01
N ARG A 17 26.20 -33.32 44.73
CA ARG A 17 26.27 -33.84 46.09
C ARG A 17 25.95 -32.75 47.10
N PHE A 18 24.96 -33.02 47.96
CA PHE A 18 24.61 -32.19 49.10
C PHE A 18 24.83 -32.93 50.42
N ARG A 19 25.34 -32.25 51.46
CA ARG A 19 25.43 -32.78 52.83
C ARG A 19 24.79 -31.79 53.78
N ALA A 20 23.81 -32.26 54.56
CA ALA A 20 23.05 -31.42 55.50
C ALA A 20 22.46 -30.14 54.86
N GLY A 21 22.15 -30.18 53.56
CA GLY A 21 21.58 -29.06 52.82
C GLY A 21 22.58 -28.19 52.06
N GLU A 22 23.88 -28.29 52.36
CA GLU A 22 24.97 -27.55 51.70
C GLU A 22 25.53 -28.33 50.51
N PHE A 23 25.94 -27.63 49.46
CA PHE A 23 26.56 -28.24 48.28
C PHE A 23 28.02 -28.61 48.58
N CYS A 24 28.39 -29.85 48.28
CA CYS A 24 29.71 -30.41 48.62
C CYS A 24 30.55 -30.81 47.39
N GLY A 25 30.05 -30.67 46.16
CA GLY A 25 30.80 -30.96 44.94
C GLY A 25 30.05 -31.78 43.89
N LEU A 26 30.67 -31.87 42.71
CA LEU A 26 30.15 -32.60 41.56
C LEU A 26 30.66 -34.05 41.54
N LEU A 27 29.81 -34.96 41.10
CA LEU A 27 30.13 -36.37 40.91
C LEU A 27 30.05 -36.71 39.43
N GLY A 28 31.18 -37.11 38.87
CA GLY A 28 31.27 -37.62 37.50
C GLY A 28 30.59 -38.99 37.33
N PRO A 29 30.54 -39.51 36.09
CA PRO A 29 29.90 -40.79 35.80
C PRO A 29 30.60 -41.94 36.52
N GLY A 30 29.81 -42.86 37.07
CA GLY A 30 30.31 -43.97 37.88
C GLY A 30 29.36 -44.38 39.00
N THR A 31 29.79 -45.37 39.78
CA THR A 31 29.09 -45.81 41.00
C THR A 31 29.78 -45.19 42.20
N HIS A 32 29.06 -44.34 42.92
CA HIS A 32 29.57 -43.64 44.10
C HIS A 32 28.92 -44.20 45.37
N TRP A 33 29.75 -44.58 46.33
CA TRP A 33 29.37 -45.06 47.65
C TRP A 33 29.63 -44.01 48.73
N PHE A 34 28.63 -43.75 49.57
CA PHE A 34 28.76 -42.84 50.71
C PHE A 34 28.31 -43.53 52.00
N PHE A 35 29.16 -43.45 53.03
CA PHE A 35 28.80 -43.84 54.39
C PHE A 35 28.09 -42.67 55.09
N ASP A 36 26.80 -42.82 55.37
CA ASP A 36 25.92 -41.78 55.88
C ASP A 36 25.01 -42.33 57.01
N PRO A 37 25.53 -42.45 58.24
CA PRO A 37 24.79 -43.00 59.37
C PRO A 37 23.68 -42.09 59.90
N LEU A 38 23.63 -40.83 59.48
CA LEU A 38 22.72 -39.79 59.98
C LEU A 38 21.77 -39.23 58.89
N ASP A 39 21.68 -39.89 57.74
CA ASP A 39 20.85 -39.51 56.58
C ASP A 39 21.08 -38.07 56.08
N ARG A 40 22.32 -37.57 56.16
CA ARG A 40 22.68 -36.20 55.80
C ARG A 40 23.13 -36.04 54.35
N VAL A 41 23.50 -37.11 53.65
CA VAL A 41 24.03 -37.07 52.28
C VAL A 41 22.88 -37.30 51.28
N LYS A 42 22.69 -36.34 50.39
CA LYS A 42 21.78 -36.42 49.24
C LYS A 42 22.57 -36.20 47.95
N VAL A 43 22.28 -36.98 46.92
CA VAL A 43 22.84 -36.78 45.58
C VAL A 43 21.69 -36.60 44.62
N GLU A 44 21.64 -35.44 43.98
CA GLU A 44 20.63 -35.13 42.97
C GLU A 44 21.26 -35.32 41.59
N VAL A 45 20.66 -36.18 40.77
CA VAL A 45 21.20 -36.52 39.45
C VAL A 45 20.56 -35.60 38.42
N VAL A 46 21.38 -34.79 37.76
CA VAL A 46 20.95 -33.87 36.71
C VAL A 46 21.42 -34.37 35.35
N SER A 47 20.54 -34.25 34.36
CA SER A 47 20.86 -34.66 32.99
C SER A 47 21.61 -33.56 32.26
N ARG A 48 22.78 -33.89 31.69
CA ARG A 48 23.55 -32.99 30.82
C ARG A 48 23.03 -32.94 29.38
N ARG A 49 21.95 -33.65 29.08
CA ARG A 49 21.27 -33.58 27.78
C ARG A 49 20.60 -32.23 27.59
N GLN A 50 20.11 -31.63 28.68
CA GLN A 50 19.66 -30.25 28.70
C GLN A 50 20.88 -29.32 28.70
N PRO A 51 20.89 -28.24 27.90
CA PRO A 51 22.06 -27.40 27.75
C PRO A 51 22.38 -26.54 28.98
N PHE A 52 21.41 -26.33 29.87
CA PHE A 52 21.56 -25.55 31.10
C PHE A 52 21.20 -26.39 32.33
N LEU A 53 21.80 -26.04 33.46
CA LEU A 53 21.49 -26.61 34.76
C LEU A 53 20.28 -25.87 35.37
N GLN A 54 19.16 -26.57 35.50
CA GLN A 54 17.99 -26.08 36.21
C GLN A 54 17.95 -26.70 37.62
N HIS A 55 18.10 -25.89 38.66
CA HIS A 55 18.11 -26.36 40.04
C HIS A 55 17.67 -25.24 41.00
N GLU A 56 16.93 -25.57 42.07
CA GLU A 56 16.44 -24.58 43.04
C GLU A 56 17.59 -23.89 43.80
N LYS A 57 18.63 -24.65 44.14
CA LYS A 57 19.84 -24.19 44.84
C LYS A 57 21.00 -23.81 43.93
N LEU A 58 20.72 -23.26 42.75
CA LEU A 58 21.76 -22.92 41.78
C LEU A 58 22.81 -21.96 42.35
N ASP A 59 22.37 -21.01 43.17
CA ASP A 59 23.19 -20.05 43.90
C ASP A 59 24.28 -20.70 44.78
N LEU A 60 23.93 -21.75 45.52
CA LEU A 60 24.87 -22.48 46.36
C LEU A 60 25.89 -23.26 45.52
N ILE A 61 25.42 -23.86 44.41
CA ILE A 61 26.27 -24.63 43.50
C ILE A 61 27.27 -23.70 42.81
N VAL A 62 26.82 -22.54 42.33
CA VAL A 62 27.69 -21.55 41.68
C VAL A 62 28.72 -20.98 42.66
N LYS A 63 28.30 -20.60 43.87
CA LYS A 63 29.19 -20.05 44.91
C LYS A 63 30.30 -21.01 45.31
N SER A 64 30.07 -22.33 45.21
CA SER A 64 31.09 -23.34 45.51
C SER A 64 32.29 -23.30 44.57
N GLY A 65 32.13 -22.77 43.35
CA GLY A 65 33.18 -22.73 42.32
C GLY A 65 33.46 -24.08 41.64
N GLU A 66 32.82 -25.16 42.06
CA GLU A 66 33.02 -26.53 41.54
C GLU A 66 32.54 -26.69 40.08
N LEU A 67 31.69 -25.78 39.59
CA LEU A 67 31.25 -25.75 38.19
C LEU A 67 32.33 -25.26 37.21
N LYS A 68 33.45 -24.70 37.70
CA LYS A 68 34.53 -24.19 36.85
C LYS A 68 35.11 -25.31 35.99
N GLY A 69 35.14 -25.12 34.67
CA GLY A 69 35.62 -26.08 33.69
C GLY A 69 34.56 -27.02 33.14
N HIS A 70 33.44 -27.21 33.84
CA HIS A 70 32.32 -28.05 33.40
C HIS A 70 31.14 -27.25 32.85
N ALA A 71 30.94 -26.04 33.37
CA ALA A 71 29.90 -25.13 32.94
C ALA A 71 30.39 -23.69 32.86
N GLN A 72 29.87 -22.95 31.89
CA GLN A 72 29.95 -21.50 31.85
C GLN A 72 28.82 -20.94 32.71
N VAL A 73 29.20 -20.24 33.77
CA VAL A 73 28.29 -19.58 34.69
C VAL A 73 28.31 -18.08 34.43
N PHE A 74 27.14 -17.48 34.40
CA PHE A 74 26.98 -16.03 34.31
C PHE A 74 25.81 -15.60 35.17
N ASP A 75 25.94 -14.41 35.74
CA ASP A 75 24.93 -13.76 36.58
C ASP A 75 24.53 -12.47 35.87
N LEU A 76 23.23 -12.29 35.64
CA LEU A 76 22.70 -11.17 34.88
C LEU A 76 21.98 -10.22 35.81
N GLU A 77 22.40 -8.96 35.79
CA GLU A 77 21.71 -7.88 36.47
C GLU A 77 20.35 -7.57 35.80
N ASP A 78 19.49 -6.81 36.49
CA ASP A 78 18.16 -6.43 35.98
C ASP A 78 18.24 -5.71 34.62
N SER A 79 19.31 -4.93 34.43
CA SER A 79 19.61 -4.17 33.22
C SER A 79 20.35 -4.97 32.14
N GLN A 80 20.56 -6.28 32.33
CA GLN A 80 21.28 -7.13 31.41
C GLN A 80 20.43 -8.26 30.84
N ARG A 81 20.75 -8.65 29.61
CA ARG A 81 20.22 -9.85 28.96
C ARG A 81 21.38 -10.63 28.36
N ALA A 82 21.27 -11.95 28.27
CA ALA A 82 22.28 -12.77 27.60
C ALA A 82 21.72 -13.47 26.37
N LEU A 83 22.42 -13.35 25.25
CA LEU A 83 22.20 -14.16 24.07
C LEU A 83 23.03 -15.43 24.16
N VAL A 84 22.35 -16.58 24.13
CA VAL A 84 23.00 -17.88 24.22
C VAL A 84 23.02 -18.57 22.86
N TRP A 85 24.24 -18.89 22.43
CA TRP A 85 24.54 -19.61 21.21
C TRP A 85 25.13 -20.98 21.55
N ILE A 86 24.59 -22.03 20.95
CA ILE A 86 25.04 -23.41 21.16
C ILE A 86 25.42 -23.98 19.80
N GLU A 87 26.66 -24.42 19.64
CA GLU A 87 27.18 -24.94 18.36
C GLU A 87 26.96 -23.94 17.20
N GLY A 88 27.12 -22.64 17.46
CA GLY A 88 26.92 -21.58 16.47
C GLY A 88 25.45 -21.27 16.13
N ARG A 89 24.48 -21.87 16.82
CA ARG A 89 23.05 -21.63 16.60
C ARG A 89 22.43 -20.83 17.74
N PHE A 90 21.64 -19.83 17.39
CA PHE A 90 20.91 -19.03 18.37
C PHE A 90 19.91 -19.93 19.10
N THR A 91 19.98 -19.95 20.42
CA THR A 91 19.10 -20.80 21.23
C THR A 91 18.04 -19.95 21.94
N ARG A 92 18.46 -18.97 22.73
CA ARG A 92 17.54 -18.12 23.50
C ARG A 92 18.18 -16.83 24.01
N ILE A 93 17.32 -15.92 24.46
CA ILE A 93 17.72 -14.79 25.31
C ILE A 93 17.33 -15.10 26.76
N CYS A 94 18.26 -14.91 27.68
CA CYS A 94 18.02 -15.06 29.12
C CYS A 94 17.61 -13.72 29.74
N ALA A 95 16.64 -13.77 30.66
CA ALA A 95 16.22 -12.69 31.54
C ALA A 95 17.26 -12.48 32.68
N PRO A 96 17.10 -11.50 33.57
CA PRO A 96 17.97 -11.33 34.74
C PRO A 96 17.96 -12.57 35.63
N GLY A 97 19.08 -12.82 36.29
CA GLY A 97 19.29 -13.95 37.18
C GLY A 97 20.51 -14.78 36.82
N GLN A 98 20.68 -15.85 37.58
CA GLN A 98 21.86 -16.69 37.50
C GLN A 98 21.63 -17.92 36.63
N TYR A 99 22.58 -18.19 35.73
CA TYR A 99 22.52 -19.30 34.79
C TYR A 99 23.83 -20.08 34.75
N ALA A 100 23.72 -21.40 34.56
CA ALA A 100 24.87 -22.27 34.34
C ALA A 100 24.62 -23.16 33.11
N TYR A 101 25.48 -23.05 32.10
CA TYR A 101 25.40 -23.80 30.85
C TYR A 101 26.55 -24.80 30.73
N TRP A 102 26.24 -26.06 30.44
CA TRP A 102 27.26 -27.11 30.34
C TRP A 102 28.15 -26.90 29.12
N THR A 103 29.46 -26.91 29.32
CA THR A 103 30.48 -26.73 28.26
C THR A 103 31.20 -28.02 27.90
N ASP A 104 31.03 -29.10 28.68
CA ASP A 104 31.72 -30.38 28.47
C ASP A 104 31.47 -31.02 27.09
N GLN A 105 30.23 -30.90 26.58
CA GLN A 105 29.79 -31.60 25.36
C GLN A 105 29.44 -30.66 24.21
N ARG A 106 29.32 -29.35 24.47
CA ARG A 106 28.82 -28.36 23.51
C ARG A 106 29.61 -27.07 23.66
N ALA A 107 29.95 -26.46 22.53
CA ALA A 107 30.47 -25.11 22.51
C ALA A 107 29.33 -24.14 22.81
N VAL A 108 29.38 -23.50 23.98
CA VAL A 108 28.43 -22.46 24.38
C VAL A 108 29.14 -21.12 24.27
N ARG A 109 28.53 -20.18 23.56
CA ARG A 109 28.93 -18.77 23.53
C ARG A 109 27.79 -17.95 24.14
N VAL A 110 28.15 -17.12 25.11
CA VAL A 110 27.22 -16.23 25.81
C VAL A 110 27.67 -14.81 25.54
N GLU A 111 26.74 -13.97 25.09
CA GLU A 111 26.96 -12.56 24.85
C GLU A 111 26.02 -11.76 25.73
N ILE A 112 26.57 -10.92 26.60
CA ILE A 112 25.81 -10.09 27.54
C ILE A 112 25.56 -8.74 26.87
N VAL A 113 24.30 -8.30 26.88
CA VAL A 113 23.86 -7.04 26.31
C VAL A 113 23.16 -6.21 27.37
N ASP A 114 23.60 -4.97 27.53
CA ASP A 114 22.99 -4.00 28.44
C ASP A 114 21.75 -3.34 27.80
N LEU A 115 20.72 -3.14 28.59
CA LEU A 115 19.40 -2.61 28.20
C LEU A 115 19.33 -1.08 28.16
N HIS A 116 20.47 -0.38 28.15
CA HIS A 116 20.49 1.10 28.13
C HIS A 116 19.83 1.71 26.90
N ARG A 117 19.78 0.96 25.79
CA ARG A 117 19.08 1.35 24.57
C ARG A 117 17.86 0.44 24.39
N PRO A 118 16.67 0.99 24.10
CA PRO A 118 15.47 0.19 23.90
C PRO A 118 15.53 -0.63 22.61
N ARG A 119 16.22 -0.13 21.57
CA ARG A 119 16.40 -0.82 20.29
C ARG A 119 17.43 -1.93 20.41
N PHE A 120 17.07 -3.12 19.94
CA PHE A 120 17.99 -4.25 19.85
C PHE A 120 18.70 -4.24 18.49
N GLU A 121 20.01 -4.05 18.51
CA GLU A 121 20.89 -4.05 17.32
C GLU A 121 21.90 -5.18 17.44
N HIS A 122 21.96 -6.05 16.43
CA HIS A 122 22.89 -7.18 16.38
C HIS A 122 23.10 -7.63 14.92
N GLU A 123 24.29 -8.12 14.57
CA GLU A 123 24.62 -8.59 13.22
C GLU A 123 23.67 -9.73 12.77
N ASP A 124 23.45 -10.70 13.65
CA ASP A 124 22.52 -11.83 13.45
C ASP A 124 21.03 -11.53 13.74
N LEU A 125 20.59 -10.27 13.71
CA LEU A 125 19.20 -9.88 14.02
C LEU A 125 18.17 -10.76 13.29
N LYS A 126 18.38 -11.03 12.00
CA LYS A 126 17.47 -11.86 11.17
C LYS A 126 17.31 -13.29 11.69
N VAL A 127 18.36 -13.86 12.28
CA VAL A 127 18.35 -15.22 12.85
C VAL A 127 17.60 -15.20 14.18
N ILE A 128 17.92 -14.22 15.03
CA ILE A 128 17.35 -14.05 16.36
C ILE A 128 15.85 -13.81 16.28
N VAL A 129 15.42 -12.87 15.44
CA VAL A 129 14.01 -12.47 15.25
C VAL A 129 13.12 -13.62 14.76
N ARG A 130 13.68 -14.60 14.04
CA ARG A 130 12.94 -15.78 13.57
C ARG A 130 12.69 -16.80 14.67
N SER A 131 13.49 -16.79 15.73
CA SER A 131 13.33 -17.74 16.83
C SER A 131 12.10 -17.42 17.67
N SER A 132 11.38 -18.45 18.11
CA SER A 132 10.26 -18.29 19.04
C SER A 132 10.72 -17.78 20.40
N THR A 133 11.89 -18.21 20.88
CA THR A 133 12.45 -17.83 22.20
C THR A 133 12.80 -16.35 22.27
N ALA A 134 13.09 -15.71 21.14
CA ALA A 134 13.38 -14.27 21.11
C ALA A 134 12.16 -13.43 21.50
N ARG A 135 10.94 -13.88 21.16
CA ARG A 135 9.68 -13.18 21.49
C ARG A 135 9.39 -13.13 22.99
N GLU A 136 10.05 -13.93 23.82
CA GLU A 136 9.91 -13.87 25.28
C GLU A 136 10.47 -12.54 25.82
N GLN A 137 11.57 -12.06 25.24
CA GLN A 137 12.31 -10.88 25.74
C GLN A 137 12.29 -9.69 24.77
N LEU A 138 11.93 -9.92 23.50
CA LEU A 138 11.88 -8.89 22.47
C LEU A 138 10.46 -8.69 21.93
N GLU A 139 10.10 -7.44 21.70
CA GLU A 139 9.03 -7.03 20.79
C GLU A 139 9.59 -6.97 19.39
N ILE A 140 9.01 -7.77 18.51
CA ILE A 140 9.55 -8.05 17.19
C ILE A 140 8.45 -7.78 16.17
N GLY A 141 8.81 -7.05 15.11
CA GLY A 141 7.98 -6.89 13.94
C GLY A 141 8.82 -6.72 12.69
N ALA A 142 8.15 -6.47 11.59
CA ALA A 142 8.81 -6.13 10.34
C ALA A 142 7.99 -5.08 9.61
N VAL A 143 8.67 -4.15 8.98
CA VAL A 143 8.06 -3.20 8.04
C VAL A 143 8.08 -3.85 6.65
N SER A 144 6.93 -3.84 5.97
CA SER A 144 6.80 -4.45 4.65
C SER A 144 7.56 -3.64 3.60
N ARG A 145 7.87 -4.28 2.47
CA ARG A 145 8.54 -3.61 1.35
C ARG A 145 7.66 -2.48 0.82
N GLY A 146 8.25 -1.30 0.57
CA GLY A 146 7.52 -0.13 0.08
C GLY A 146 6.71 0.61 1.16
N CYS A 147 6.75 0.12 2.39
CA CYS A 147 6.22 0.81 3.56
C CYS A 147 7.38 1.35 4.41
N VAL A 148 7.07 2.25 5.33
CA VAL A 148 7.96 2.72 6.39
C VAL A 148 7.25 2.63 7.74
N GLY A 149 8.00 2.36 8.79
CA GLY A 149 7.46 2.28 10.15
C GLY A 149 7.69 3.59 10.89
N VAL A 150 6.66 4.29 11.30
CA VAL A 150 6.78 5.45 12.20
C VAL A 150 6.88 4.92 13.63
N LEU A 151 8.06 5.06 14.24
CA LEU A 151 8.34 4.56 15.59
C LEU A 151 7.98 5.61 16.65
N PHE A 152 7.19 5.18 17.62
CA PHE A 152 6.93 5.89 18.86
C PHE A 152 7.49 5.09 20.03
N LEU A 153 8.22 5.77 20.91
CA LEU A 153 8.72 5.25 22.18
C LEU A 153 8.10 6.07 23.30
N ASP A 154 7.40 5.43 24.23
CA ASP A 154 6.70 6.06 25.36
C ASP A 154 5.77 7.21 24.90
N GLY A 155 5.09 7.00 23.77
CA GLY A 155 4.19 7.96 23.14
C GLY A 155 4.89 9.12 22.41
N ARG A 156 6.22 9.18 22.37
CA ARG A 156 6.97 10.22 21.65
C ARG A 156 7.50 9.67 20.33
N PHE A 157 7.41 10.48 19.27
CA PHE A 157 8.06 10.15 18.01
C PHE A 157 9.58 10.00 18.22
N SER A 158 10.14 8.89 17.75
CA SER A 158 11.56 8.59 17.84
C SER A 158 12.23 8.70 16.46
N GLU A 159 11.86 7.81 15.53
CA GLU A 159 12.49 7.71 14.21
C GLU A 159 11.55 7.08 13.17
N ILE A 160 11.99 7.06 11.91
CA ILE A 160 11.33 6.34 10.81
C ILE A 160 12.16 5.09 10.52
N LEU A 161 11.52 3.93 10.61
CA LEU A 161 12.10 2.62 10.34
C LEU A 161 11.99 2.29 8.85
N GLU A 162 13.12 1.86 8.27
CA GLU A 162 13.19 1.33 6.92
C GLU A 162 12.52 -0.06 6.80
N PRO A 163 12.15 -0.50 5.58
CA PRO A 163 11.69 -1.85 5.33
C PRO A 163 12.64 -2.92 5.86
N GLY A 164 12.17 -3.75 6.78
CA GLY A 164 12.98 -4.78 7.39
C GLY A 164 12.48 -5.24 8.76
N PRO A 165 13.10 -6.30 9.32
CA PRO A 165 12.81 -6.72 10.68
C PRO A 165 13.38 -5.70 11.67
N TRP A 166 12.61 -5.43 12.71
CA TRP A 166 13.03 -4.62 13.84
C TRP A 166 12.76 -5.39 15.14
N ALA A 167 13.53 -5.06 16.17
CA ALA A 167 13.37 -5.65 17.49
C ALA A 167 13.68 -4.63 18.59
N PHE A 168 12.86 -4.64 19.63
CA PHE A 168 13.03 -3.81 20.82
C PHE A 168 12.92 -4.67 22.07
N TRP A 169 13.57 -4.25 23.14
CA TRP A 169 13.54 -4.93 24.43
C TRP A 169 12.21 -4.73 25.15
N LYS A 170 11.59 -5.84 25.57
CA LYS A 170 10.35 -5.80 26.36
C LYS A 170 10.60 -5.20 27.73
N GLY A 171 9.69 -4.31 28.15
CA GLY A 171 9.70 -3.69 29.46
C GLY A 171 10.71 -2.55 29.64
N VAL A 172 11.42 -2.14 28.58
CA VAL A 172 12.31 -0.97 28.62
C VAL A 172 11.56 0.31 28.23
N ALA A 173 10.74 0.26 27.18
CA ALA A 173 9.92 1.36 26.71
C ALA A 173 8.62 0.80 26.10
N ASP A 174 7.57 1.61 26.04
CA ASP A 174 6.36 1.29 25.28
C ASP A 174 6.62 1.55 23.79
N VAL A 175 6.69 0.48 23.00
CA VAL A 175 7.08 0.53 21.59
C VAL A 175 5.83 0.44 20.73
N ARG A 176 5.56 1.49 19.95
CA ARG A 176 4.48 1.50 18.96
C ARG A 176 5.05 1.84 17.59
N VAL A 177 4.91 0.91 16.65
CA VAL A 177 5.28 1.11 15.25
C VAL A 177 4.01 1.20 14.41
N VAL A 178 3.82 2.32 13.71
CA VAL A 178 2.72 2.51 12.76
C VAL A 178 3.29 2.36 11.35
N GLU A 179 2.85 1.33 10.64
CA GLU A 179 3.28 1.10 9.26
C GLU A 179 2.50 2.00 8.29
N VAL A 180 3.22 2.69 7.42
CA VAL A 180 2.68 3.61 6.42
C VAL A 180 3.19 3.20 5.04
N ASP A 181 2.26 2.97 4.12
CA ASP A 181 2.59 2.69 2.72
C ASP A 181 2.95 3.99 2.00
N LEU A 182 4.12 4.00 1.33
CA LEU A 182 4.60 5.15 0.55
C LEU A 182 4.13 5.10 -0.90
N ARG A 183 3.54 3.98 -1.33
CA ARG A 183 3.08 3.80 -2.70
C ARG A 183 1.87 4.68 -2.99
N GLU A 184 1.61 4.82 -4.27
CA GLU A 184 0.44 5.53 -4.74
C GLU A 184 -0.83 4.75 -4.42
N VAL A 185 -1.78 5.43 -3.77
CA VAL A 185 -3.05 4.90 -3.30
C VAL A 185 -4.18 5.73 -3.88
N THR A 186 -5.23 5.03 -4.29
CA THR A 186 -6.46 5.63 -4.80
C THR A 186 -7.48 5.78 -3.68
N LEU A 187 -8.02 6.98 -3.51
CA LEU A 187 -9.12 7.34 -2.62
C LEU A 187 -10.39 7.57 -3.42
N ASP A 188 -11.38 6.72 -3.23
CA ASP A 188 -12.71 6.90 -3.80
C ASP A 188 -13.55 7.87 -2.96
N VAL A 189 -14.18 8.85 -3.63
CA VAL A 189 -15.15 9.79 -3.05
C VAL A 189 -16.53 9.53 -3.68
N PRO A 190 -17.32 8.59 -3.13
CA PRO A 190 -18.58 8.20 -3.74
C PRO A 190 -19.72 9.18 -3.43
N GLY A 191 -20.62 9.30 -4.40
CA GLY A 191 -22.02 9.70 -4.20
C GLY A 191 -22.24 11.09 -3.63
N GLN A 192 -21.46 12.08 -4.07
CA GLN A 192 -21.62 13.46 -3.62
C GLN A 192 -22.80 14.11 -4.34
N GLU A 193 -23.82 14.51 -3.59
CA GLU A 193 -24.93 15.31 -4.11
C GLU A 193 -24.58 16.79 -3.96
N ILE A 194 -24.42 17.48 -5.08
CA ILE A 194 -23.98 18.88 -5.14
C ILE A 194 -24.90 19.63 -6.10
N MET A 195 -25.19 20.89 -5.79
CA MET A 195 -25.91 21.80 -6.67
C MET A 195 -24.90 22.67 -7.42
N SER A 196 -24.99 22.71 -8.75
CA SER A 196 -24.19 23.59 -9.62
C SER A 196 -24.67 25.04 -9.58
N ALA A 197 -23.92 25.95 -10.20
CA ALA A 197 -24.21 27.40 -10.20
C ALA A 197 -25.56 27.75 -10.85
N ASP A 198 -26.03 26.94 -11.78
CA ASP A 198 -27.32 27.02 -12.48
C ASP A 198 -28.48 26.35 -11.70
N LYS A 199 -28.26 25.97 -10.42
CA LYS A 199 -29.23 25.36 -9.51
C LYS A 199 -29.68 23.95 -9.93
N VAL A 200 -28.88 23.25 -10.72
CA VAL A 200 -29.12 21.83 -11.02
C VAL A 200 -28.49 20.97 -9.93
N THR A 201 -29.28 20.08 -9.34
CA THR A 201 -28.76 19.06 -8.41
C THR A 201 -28.20 17.90 -9.21
N LEU A 202 -26.97 17.48 -8.91
CA LEU A 202 -26.31 16.36 -9.57
C LEU A 202 -25.58 15.49 -8.54
N ARG A 203 -25.54 14.18 -8.81
CA ARG A 203 -24.81 13.23 -7.98
C ARG A 203 -23.55 12.80 -8.70
N LEU A 204 -22.40 12.90 -8.05
CA LEU A 204 -21.12 12.62 -8.69
C LEU A 204 -20.21 11.75 -7.84
N ASN A 205 -19.39 10.96 -8.53
CA ASN A 205 -18.34 10.15 -7.96
C ASN A 205 -16.99 10.75 -8.39
N ALA A 206 -16.08 10.93 -7.46
CA ALA A 206 -14.72 11.37 -7.75
C ALA A 206 -13.69 10.39 -7.19
N VAL A 207 -12.48 10.49 -7.71
CA VAL A 207 -11.34 9.67 -7.33
C VAL A 207 -10.14 10.61 -7.16
N ALA A 208 -9.43 10.47 -6.05
CA ALA A 208 -8.19 11.17 -5.78
C ALA A 208 -7.05 10.15 -5.65
N THR A 209 -5.96 10.37 -6.36
CA THR A 209 -4.76 9.55 -6.26
C THR A 209 -3.71 10.32 -5.47
N TYR A 210 -3.17 9.71 -4.42
CA TYR A 210 -2.21 10.34 -3.53
C TYR A 210 -1.15 9.34 -3.07
N HIS A 211 -0.03 9.85 -2.58
CA HIS A 211 0.97 9.07 -1.87
C HIS A 211 1.51 9.86 -0.68
N VAL A 212 2.15 9.16 0.27
CA VAL A 212 2.68 9.79 1.48
C VAL A 212 4.12 10.26 1.22
N ILE A 213 4.41 11.55 1.45
CA ILE A 213 5.79 12.08 1.42
C ILE A 213 6.38 12.14 2.82
N ASP A 214 5.59 12.61 3.81
CA ASP A 214 6.03 12.79 5.20
C ASP A 214 5.20 11.87 6.11
N PRO A 215 5.69 10.63 6.36
CA PRO A 215 5.01 9.65 7.21
C PRO A 215 4.81 10.14 8.64
N ARG A 216 5.77 10.91 9.17
CA ARG A 216 5.68 11.45 10.52
C ARG A 216 4.48 12.40 10.60
N ARG A 217 4.36 13.32 9.67
CA ARG A 217 3.24 14.27 9.63
C ARG A 217 1.92 13.54 9.38
N ALA A 218 1.89 12.57 8.47
CA ALA A 218 0.69 11.79 8.18
C ALA A 218 0.12 11.07 9.42
N VAL A 219 0.99 10.56 10.30
CA VAL A 219 0.56 9.86 11.53
C VAL A 219 0.34 10.80 12.71
N CYS A 220 1.09 11.91 12.81
CA CYS A 220 1.03 12.80 13.97
C CYS A 220 0.06 13.97 13.83
N ALA A 221 -0.20 14.44 12.60
CA ALA A 221 -1.04 15.63 12.38
C ALA A 221 -2.54 15.30 12.54
N THR A 222 -2.95 14.06 12.29
CA THR A 222 -4.35 13.64 12.38
C THR A 222 -4.43 12.16 12.73
N ASP A 223 -5.51 11.76 13.42
CA ASP A 223 -5.74 10.35 13.79
C ASP A 223 -5.82 9.42 12.57
N ASP A 224 -6.49 9.87 11.51
CA ASP A 224 -6.60 9.17 10.23
C ASP A 224 -6.48 10.15 9.07
N TYR A 225 -5.28 10.19 8.47
CA TYR A 225 -4.99 11.05 7.32
C TYR A 225 -5.82 10.71 6.08
N LYS A 226 -6.30 9.46 5.93
CA LYS A 226 -7.13 9.05 4.79
C LYS A 226 -8.52 9.66 4.91
N GLN A 227 -9.09 9.61 6.12
CA GLN A 227 -10.38 10.24 6.42
C GLN A 227 -10.29 11.76 6.36
N ALA A 228 -9.19 12.35 6.82
CA ALA A 228 -8.94 13.78 6.68
C ALA A 228 -8.91 14.20 5.19
N LEU A 229 -8.11 13.51 4.37
CA LEU A 229 -8.04 13.77 2.94
C LEU A 229 -9.40 13.58 2.25
N TYR A 230 -10.16 12.56 2.65
CA TYR A 230 -11.52 12.33 2.13
C TYR A 230 -12.45 13.51 2.37
N ARG A 231 -12.45 14.07 3.59
CA ARG A 231 -13.27 15.25 3.92
C ARG A 231 -12.82 16.49 3.14
N GLU A 232 -11.51 16.69 3.02
CA GLU A 232 -10.97 17.81 2.23
C GLU A 232 -11.34 17.69 0.76
N ALA A 233 -11.24 16.49 0.18
CA ALA A 233 -11.65 16.21 -1.18
C ALA A 233 -13.15 16.51 -1.40
N GLN A 234 -14.02 16.17 -0.45
CA GLN A 234 -15.45 16.52 -0.52
C GLN A 234 -15.70 18.03 -0.51
N LEU A 235 -14.97 18.77 0.33
CA LEU A 235 -15.11 20.23 0.42
C LEU A 235 -14.64 20.91 -0.86
N VAL A 236 -13.49 20.50 -1.40
CA VAL A 236 -12.95 21.00 -2.66
C VAL A 236 -13.91 20.70 -3.81
N LEU A 237 -14.41 19.48 -3.89
CA LEU A 237 -15.35 19.07 -4.92
C LEU A 237 -16.64 19.90 -4.89
N ARG A 238 -17.18 20.16 -3.69
CA ARG A 238 -18.35 21.03 -3.52
C ARG A 238 -18.06 22.47 -3.96
N ALA A 239 -16.87 23.00 -3.67
CA ALA A 239 -16.49 24.35 -4.05
C ALA A 239 -16.35 24.50 -5.58
N VAL A 240 -15.66 23.57 -6.25
CA VAL A 240 -15.42 23.63 -7.69
C VAL A 240 -16.72 23.42 -8.48
N VAL A 241 -17.54 22.43 -8.10
CA VAL A 241 -18.81 22.14 -8.79
C VAL A 241 -19.85 23.22 -8.52
N GLY A 242 -19.92 23.74 -7.29
CA GLY A 242 -20.86 24.81 -6.94
C GLY A 242 -20.59 26.14 -7.63
N GLY A 243 -19.34 26.39 -8.05
CA GLY A 243 -18.94 27.59 -8.78
C GLY A 243 -19.11 27.52 -10.31
N ARG A 244 -19.52 26.37 -10.85
CA ARG A 244 -19.58 26.13 -12.31
C ARG A 244 -20.99 25.78 -12.78
N GLU A 245 -21.31 26.15 -14.01
CA GLU A 245 -22.53 25.75 -14.70
C GLU A 245 -22.44 24.29 -15.17
N LEU A 246 -23.58 23.61 -15.29
CA LEU A 246 -23.60 22.19 -15.66
C LEU A 246 -22.96 21.92 -17.03
N ASP A 247 -23.21 22.78 -18.01
CA ASP A 247 -22.69 22.59 -19.38
C ASP A 247 -21.15 22.65 -19.41
N SER A 248 -20.55 23.55 -18.62
CA SER A 248 -19.09 23.64 -18.47
C SER A 248 -18.50 22.40 -17.80
N LEU A 249 -19.16 21.85 -16.78
CA LEU A 249 -18.74 20.64 -16.08
C LEU A 249 -18.78 19.40 -16.99
N LEU A 250 -19.74 19.35 -17.92
CA LEU A 250 -19.88 18.26 -18.90
C LEU A 250 -18.89 18.40 -20.06
N ALA A 251 -18.61 19.64 -20.49
CA ALA A 251 -17.73 19.93 -21.61
C ALA A 251 -16.24 19.75 -21.26
N ASP A 252 -15.81 20.21 -20.08
CA ASP A 252 -14.38 20.23 -19.70
C ASP A 252 -14.15 19.65 -18.30
N LYS A 253 -14.08 18.32 -18.25
CA LYS A 253 -13.79 17.58 -17.02
C LYS A 253 -12.34 17.72 -16.58
N GLU A 254 -11.42 17.98 -17.51
CA GLU A 254 -9.99 18.12 -17.21
C GLU A 254 -9.69 19.43 -16.47
N ALA A 255 -10.33 20.53 -16.87
CA ALA A 255 -10.22 21.80 -16.14
C ALA A 255 -10.71 21.68 -14.70
N VAL A 256 -11.82 20.95 -14.47
CA VAL A 256 -12.37 20.69 -13.14
C VAL A 256 -11.40 19.87 -12.29
N ALA A 257 -10.80 18.84 -12.88
CA ALA A 257 -9.77 18.02 -12.24
C ALA A 257 -8.55 18.86 -11.83
N HIS A 258 -8.04 19.70 -12.74
CA HIS A 258 -6.85 20.52 -12.47
C HIS A 258 -7.08 21.56 -11.36
N GLU A 259 -8.23 22.23 -11.38
CA GLU A 259 -8.62 23.17 -10.32
C GLU A 259 -8.79 22.48 -8.96
N ALA A 260 -9.42 21.29 -8.95
CA ALA A 260 -9.56 20.50 -7.73
C ALA A 260 -8.20 20.08 -7.15
N VAL A 261 -7.24 19.66 -7.99
CA VAL A 261 -5.87 19.37 -7.54
C VAL A 261 -5.22 20.62 -6.95
N ALA A 262 -5.32 21.77 -7.61
CA ALA A 262 -4.72 23.02 -7.14
C ALA A 262 -5.24 23.45 -5.76
N LEU A 263 -6.52 23.23 -5.48
CA LEU A 263 -7.13 23.52 -4.17
C LEU A 263 -6.84 22.46 -3.10
N LEU A 264 -6.72 21.19 -3.50
CA LEU A 264 -6.51 20.06 -2.58
C LEU A 264 -5.03 19.90 -2.19
N ALA A 265 -4.10 20.14 -3.10
CA ALA A 265 -2.66 19.99 -2.89
C ALA A 265 -2.12 20.67 -1.61
N PRO A 266 -2.35 21.99 -1.37
CA PRO A 266 -1.83 22.64 -0.17
C PRO A 266 -2.44 22.09 1.13
N ARG A 267 -3.69 21.60 1.08
CA ARG A 267 -4.35 20.97 2.24
C ARG A 267 -3.76 19.58 2.52
N ALA A 268 -3.48 18.82 1.46
CA ALA A 268 -2.85 17.52 1.54
C ALA A 268 -1.40 17.60 2.05
N GLU A 269 -0.64 18.62 1.65
CA GLU A 269 0.73 18.87 2.16
C GLU A 269 0.74 19.13 3.68
N GLY A 270 -0.30 19.79 4.21
CA GLY A 270 -0.51 19.95 5.65
C GLY A 270 -0.66 18.61 6.38
N LEU A 271 -1.17 17.59 5.68
CA LEU A 271 -1.31 16.21 6.17
C LEU A 271 -0.08 15.33 5.85
N GLY A 272 0.96 15.85 5.18
CA GLY A 272 2.13 15.06 4.77
C GLY A 272 1.91 14.20 3.52
N LEU A 273 0.87 14.50 2.73
CA LEU A 273 0.45 13.78 1.54
C LEU A 273 0.73 14.60 0.28
N GLN A 274 1.03 13.92 -0.83
CA GLN A 274 1.03 14.51 -2.17
C GLN A 274 -0.14 13.97 -2.97
N VAL A 275 -0.93 14.87 -3.54
CA VAL A 275 -1.98 14.49 -4.50
C VAL A 275 -1.37 14.46 -5.89
N SER A 276 -1.34 13.27 -6.51
CA SER A 276 -0.87 13.10 -7.88
C SER A 276 -1.94 13.51 -8.89
N ALA A 277 -3.19 13.13 -8.62
CA ALA A 277 -4.30 13.35 -9.54
C ALA A 277 -5.64 13.43 -8.79
N PHE A 278 -6.59 14.15 -9.37
CA PHE A 278 -7.98 14.16 -8.95
C PHE A 278 -8.86 14.08 -10.21
N GLY A 279 -9.92 13.29 -10.19
CA GLY A 279 -10.78 13.11 -11.35
C GLY A 279 -12.22 12.81 -10.98
N ILE A 280 -13.16 13.24 -11.82
CA ILE A 280 -14.57 12.87 -11.71
C ILE A 280 -14.78 11.58 -12.49
N ARG A 281 -15.17 10.51 -11.79
CA ARG A 281 -15.47 9.20 -12.38
C ARG A 281 -16.82 9.21 -13.08
N ASP A 282 -17.87 9.58 -12.36
CA ASP A 282 -19.25 9.54 -12.85
C ASP A 282 -20.01 10.80 -12.46
N LEU A 283 -20.90 11.25 -13.35
CA LEU A 283 -21.86 12.32 -13.10
C LEU A 283 -23.27 11.79 -13.45
N ILE A 284 -24.14 11.79 -12.47
CA ILE A 284 -25.52 11.31 -12.54
C ILE A 284 -26.44 12.52 -12.42
N LEU A 285 -27.22 12.75 -13.47
CA LEU A 285 -28.22 13.81 -13.53
C LEU A 285 -29.60 13.28 -13.11
N PRO A 286 -30.46 14.11 -12.52
CA PRO A 286 -31.88 13.81 -12.35
C PRO A 286 -32.54 13.51 -13.70
N GLY A 287 -33.51 12.60 -13.71
CA GLY A 287 -34.20 12.17 -14.95
C GLY A 287 -34.78 13.34 -15.74
N ASP A 288 -35.49 14.24 -15.06
CA ASP A 288 -36.14 15.40 -15.67
C ASP A 288 -35.15 16.31 -16.42
N MET A 289 -33.95 16.52 -15.86
CA MET A 289 -32.93 17.37 -16.46
C MET A 289 -32.29 16.70 -17.69
N LYS A 290 -32.03 15.39 -17.61
CA LYS A 290 -31.51 14.62 -18.73
C LYS A 290 -32.45 14.69 -19.94
N ASP A 291 -33.75 14.60 -19.70
CA ASP A 291 -34.75 14.68 -20.75
C ASP A 291 -34.84 16.09 -21.37
N LEU A 292 -34.75 17.14 -20.54
CA LEU A 292 -34.70 18.52 -21.03
C LEU A 292 -33.44 18.79 -21.87
N MET A 293 -32.26 18.36 -21.42
CA MET A 293 -31.02 18.52 -22.18
C MET A 293 -31.06 17.78 -23.52
N ASN A 294 -31.64 16.57 -23.54
CA ASN A 294 -31.82 15.82 -24.79
C ASN A 294 -32.69 16.60 -25.78
N LYS A 295 -33.84 17.15 -25.32
CA LYS A 295 -34.73 17.98 -26.16
C LYS A 295 -34.05 19.26 -26.65
N VAL A 296 -33.31 19.95 -25.79
CA VAL A 296 -32.58 21.18 -26.16
C VAL A 296 -31.47 20.87 -27.17
N THR A 297 -30.76 19.76 -26.99
CA THR A 297 -29.69 19.32 -27.90
C THR A 297 -30.26 18.91 -29.25
N GLU A 298 -31.38 18.18 -29.27
CA GLU A 298 -32.09 17.81 -30.49
C GLU A 298 -32.57 19.05 -31.26
N ALA A 299 -33.18 20.02 -30.56
CA ALA A 299 -33.62 21.27 -31.16
C ALA A 299 -32.44 22.10 -31.71
N LYS A 300 -31.32 22.20 -30.98
CA LYS A 300 -30.10 22.88 -31.45
C LYS A 300 -29.53 22.21 -32.70
N LYS A 301 -29.39 20.88 -32.71
CA LYS A 301 -28.91 20.12 -33.87
C LYS A 301 -29.85 20.24 -35.06
N ALA A 302 -31.16 20.22 -34.85
CA ALA A 302 -32.14 20.42 -35.91
C ALA A 302 -32.06 21.84 -36.51
N ALA A 303 -31.89 22.86 -35.67
CA ALA A 303 -31.70 24.24 -36.12
C ALA A 303 -30.39 24.41 -36.92
N GLU A 304 -29.30 23.82 -36.44
CA GLU A 304 -28.00 23.83 -37.11
C GLU A 304 -28.06 23.12 -38.46
N ALA A 305 -28.67 21.92 -38.52
CA ALA A 305 -28.88 21.19 -39.76
C ALA A 305 -29.70 22.02 -40.77
N ASN A 306 -30.81 22.62 -40.33
CA ASN A 306 -31.62 23.49 -41.19
C ASN A 306 -30.83 24.68 -41.72
N LEU A 307 -29.98 25.29 -40.89
CA LEU A 307 -29.15 26.42 -41.30
C LEU A 307 -28.08 26.02 -42.31
N ILE A 308 -27.47 24.84 -42.16
CA ILE A 308 -26.56 24.26 -43.15
C ILE A 308 -27.31 24.02 -44.47
N THR A 309 -28.46 23.33 -44.43
CA THR A 309 -29.28 23.07 -45.63
C THR A 309 -29.66 24.36 -46.34
N ARG A 310 -30.12 25.39 -45.61
CA ARG A 310 -30.48 26.69 -46.20
C ARG A 310 -29.27 27.40 -46.81
N ARG A 311 -28.09 27.32 -46.18
CA ARG A 311 -26.85 27.87 -46.73
C ARG A 311 -26.44 27.14 -48.00
N GLU A 312 -26.53 25.81 -48.02
CA GLU A 312 -26.25 24.97 -49.19
C GLU A 312 -27.22 25.26 -50.33
N GLU A 313 -28.54 25.31 -50.07
CA GLU A 313 -29.57 25.68 -51.04
C GLU A 313 -29.28 27.06 -51.65
N THR A 314 -28.96 28.05 -50.82
CA THR A 314 -28.67 29.41 -51.29
C THR A 314 -27.37 29.45 -52.12
N ALA A 315 -26.33 28.73 -51.71
CA ALA A 315 -25.08 28.63 -52.45
C ALA A 315 -25.30 27.94 -53.81
N ALA A 316 -26.08 26.85 -53.84
CA ALA A 316 -26.45 26.15 -55.06
C ALA A 316 -27.26 27.04 -56.00
N LEU A 317 -28.29 27.73 -55.51
CA LEU A 317 -29.09 28.66 -56.30
C LEU A 317 -28.28 29.83 -56.85
N ARG A 318 -27.36 30.41 -56.06
CA ARG A 318 -26.44 31.46 -56.53
C ARG A 318 -25.51 30.95 -57.62
N SER A 319 -24.96 29.75 -57.45
CA SER A 319 -24.10 29.12 -58.46
C SER A 319 -24.87 28.85 -59.76
N GLN A 320 -26.10 28.32 -59.65
CA GLN A 320 -26.99 28.11 -60.80
C GLN A 320 -27.37 29.42 -61.50
N ALA A 321 -27.71 30.48 -60.76
CA ALA A 321 -28.04 31.79 -61.33
C ALA A 321 -26.85 32.41 -62.06
N ASN A 322 -25.64 32.33 -61.47
CA ASN A 322 -24.41 32.77 -62.13
C ASN A 322 -24.14 31.96 -63.40
N SER A 323 -24.35 30.64 -63.34
CA SER A 323 -24.18 29.75 -64.49
C SER A 323 -25.18 30.12 -65.60
N ALA A 324 -26.45 30.33 -65.27
CA ALA A 324 -27.48 30.76 -66.22
C ALA A 324 -27.12 32.09 -66.89
N LYS A 325 -26.63 33.08 -66.12
CA LYS A 325 -26.16 34.35 -66.67
C LYS A 325 -24.98 34.16 -67.65
N LEU A 326 -24.00 33.35 -67.29
CA LEU A 326 -22.87 33.03 -68.17
C LEU A 326 -23.30 32.34 -69.47
N LEU A 327 -24.32 31.47 -69.42
CA LEU A 327 -24.87 30.79 -70.59
C LEU A 327 -25.64 31.76 -71.51
N VAL A 328 -26.39 32.72 -70.96
CA VAL A 328 -27.07 33.77 -71.74
C VAL A 328 -26.07 34.66 -72.45
N ASP A 329 -24.99 35.05 -71.77
CA ASP A 329 -23.96 35.91 -72.32
C ASP A 329 -23.08 35.20 -73.38
N HIS A 330 -23.06 33.85 -73.39
CA HIS A 330 -22.20 33.04 -74.28
C HIS A 330 -22.96 31.88 -74.96
N PRO A 331 -23.52 32.10 -76.17
CA PRO A 331 -24.32 31.10 -76.89
C PRO A 331 -23.62 29.76 -77.16
N MET A 332 -22.30 29.78 -77.38
CA MET A 332 -21.51 28.57 -77.60
C MET A 332 -21.39 27.69 -76.35
N LEU A 333 -21.33 28.28 -75.14
CA LEU A 333 -21.32 27.55 -73.88
C LEU A 333 -22.69 26.89 -73.61
N MET A 334 -23.78 27.57 -73.97
CA MET A 334 -25.13 26.99 -73.92
C MET A 334 -25.24 25.76 -74.82
N ARG A 335 -24.72 25.84 -76.05
CA ARG A 335 -24.73 24.71 -76.97
C ARG A 335 -23.89 23.53 -76.49
N LEU A 336 -22.71 23.77 -75.92
CA LEU A 336 -21.90 22.72 -75.28
C LEU A 336 -22.64 22.07 -74.11
N ARG A 337 -23.31 22.88 -73.28
CA ARG A 337 -24.09 22.36 -72.15
C ARG A 337 -25.28 21.51 -72.59
N GLU A 338 -25.98 21.91 -73.66
CA GLU A 338 -27.03 21.11 -74.28
C GLU A 338 -26.51 19.74 -74.72
N LEU A 339 -25.33 19.70 -75.36
CA LEU A 339 -24.70 18.46 -75.80
C LEU A 339 -24.26 17.58 -74.61
N GLU A 340 -23.70 18.16 -73.54
CA GLU A 340 -23.37 17.42 -72.31
C GLU A 340 -24.60 16.79 -71.63
N VAL A 341 -25.72 17.52 -71.60
CA VAL A 341 -26.99 17.01 -71.05
C VAL A 341 -27.52 15.87 -71.92
N LEU A 342 -27.46 16.02 -73.24
CA LEU A 342 -27.84 14.97 -74.18
C LEU A 342 -26.96 13.72 -74.02
N GLU A 343 -25.64 13.87 -73.85
CA GLU A 343 -24.73 12.76 -73.58
C GLU A 343 -25.14 11.98 -72.31
N LYS A 344 -25.45 12.70 -71.22
CA LYS A 344 -25.91 12.06 -69.97
C LYS A 344 -27.26 11.35 -70.10
N VAL A 345 -28.19 11.91 -70.86
CA VAL A 345 -29.49 11.28 -71.11
C VAL A 345 -29.32 10.02 -71.98
N VAL A 346 -28.49 10.09 -73.01
CA VAL A 346 -28.16 8.93 -73.88
C VAL A 346 -27.41 7.84 -73.11
N ALA A 347 -26.63 8.19 -72.08
CA ALA A 347 -26.00 7.20 -71.20
C ALA A 347 -27.01 6.42 -70.33
N THR A 348 -28.20 6.98 -70.08
CA THR A 348 -29.24 6.36 -69.22
C THR A 348 -30.36 5.68 -70.03
N GLY A 349 -30.42 5.90 -71.36
CA GLY A 349 -31.38 5.23 -72.27
C GLY A 349 -31.05 5.46 -73.75
N LYS A 350 -31.58 4.63 -74.66
CA LYS A 350 -31.38 4.81 -76.11
C LYS A 350 -32.30 5.91 -76.65
N LEU A 351 -31.74 7.05 -77.03
CA LEU A 351 -32.49 8.17 -77.62
C LEU A 351 -31.80 8.61 -78.92
N SER A 352 -32.52 8.63 -80.04
CA SER A 352 -32.04 9.12 -81.33
C SER A 352 -32.48 10.56 -81.57
N VAL A 353 -31.55 11.50 -81.62
CA VAL A 353 -31.83 12.93 -81.79
C VAL A 353 -31.39 13.38 -83.17
N VAL A 354 -32.32 13.95 -83.96
CA VAL A 354 -32.05 14.54 -85.29
C VAL A 354 -31.90 16.05 -85.12
N LEU A 355 -30.69 16.57 -85.33
CA LEU A 355 -30.38 18.01 -85.21
C LEU A 355 -30.49 18.68 -86.58
N SER A 356 -31.34 19.70 -86.72
CA SER A 356 -31.42 20.56 -87.90
C SER A 356 -30.74 21.91 -87.67
N ASP A 357 -30.38 22.60 -88.77
CA ASP A 357 -29.53 23.80 -88.82
C ASP A 357 -30.13 25.07 -88.15
N LYS A 358 -31.29 24.97 -87.48
CA LYS A 358 -31.99 26.10 -86.82
C LYS A 358 -32.30 25.89 -85.32
N GLY A 359 -31.67 24.92 -84.67
CA GLY A 359 -31.83 24.71 -83.22
C GLY A 359 -33.04 23.84 -82.84
N LEU A 360 -33.10 23.46 -81.57
CA LEU A 360 -33.95 22.41 -80.97
C LEU A 360 -35.44 22.75 -80.83
N ALA A 361 -36.00 23.59 -81.71
CA ALA A 361 -37.38 24.07 -81.54
C ALA A 361 -38.47 23.18 -82.17
N ASP A 362 -38.16 22.19 -83.03
CA ASP A 362 -39.21 21.72 -83.95
C ASP A 362 -39.55 20.22 -84.01
N ARG A 363 -38.97 19.34 -83.17
CA ARG A 363 -39.57 18.04 -82.73
C ARG A 363 -38.55 17.13 -82.05
N VAL A 364 -38.89 16.64 -80.86
CA VAL A 364 -38.32 15.39 -80.32
C VAL A 364 -39.26 14.26 -80.72
N VAL A 365 -38.78 13.31 -81.52
CA VAL A 365 -39.53 12.09 -81.87
C VAL A 365 -38.90 10.93 -81.12
N ASN A 366 -39.65 10.33 -80.19
CA ASN A 366 -39.29 9.02 -79.66
C ASN A 366 -39.55 7.97 -80.75
N LEU A 367 -38.49 7.38 -81.27
CA LEU A 367 -38.58 6.07 -81.93
C LEU A 367 -38.35 5.02 -80.84
N ILE A 368 -39.37 4.18 -80.66
CA ILE A 368 -39.47 3.09 -79.66
C ILE A 368 -38.22 2.21 -79.66
#